data_AF-A0A844BBN5-F1
#
_entry.id   AF-A0A844BBN5-F1
#
_cell.length_a   1.000
_cell.length_b   1.000
_cell.length_c   1.000
_cell.angle_alpha   90.00
_cell.angle_beta   90.00
_cell.angle_gamma   90.00
#
_symmetry.space_group_name_H-M   'P 1'
#
loop_
_entity.id
_entity.type
_entity.pdbx_description
1 polymer ?
#
loop_
_entity_poly.entity_id
_entity_poly.type
_entity_poly.pdbx_seq_one_letter_code
_entity_poly.pdbx_strand_id
1 'polypeptide(L)' 'MTLDEYNTAVQKLMADQQALAQTTAKLAMSGQANPGSPEFSGILTKQWALIQAMAKLNTELMMGVMSPKK' A
#
# COMPACT_ATOMS: atom_id res chain seq x y z
N MET A 1 3.34 16.01 9.69
CA MET A 1 3.72 14.62 10.00
C MET A 1 5.05 14.65 10.72
N THR A 2 5.20 13.95 11.84
CA THR A 2 6.52 13.69 12.43
C THR A 2 7.17 12.47 11.77
N LEU A 3 8.48 12.30 11.94
CA LEU A 3 9.18 11.10 11.43
C LEU A 3 8.59 9.79 11.99
N ASP A 4 8.09 9.82 13.22
CA ASP A 4 7.48 8.63 13.83
C ASP A 4 6.10 8.31 13.21
N GLU A 5 5.33 9.34 12.88
CA GLU A 5 4.07 9.19 12.14
C GLU A 5 4.33 8.66 10.72
N TYR A 6 5.40 9.12 10.05
CA TYR A 6 5.83 8.59 8.76
C TYR A 6 6.19 7.10 8.86
N ASN A 7 7.04 6.74 9.82
CA ASN A 7 7.47 5.35 10.01
C ASN A 7 6.28 4.44 10.29
N THR A 8 5.34 4.89 11.12
CA THR A 8 4.09 4.17 11.40
C THR A 8 3.24 3.99 10.13
N ALA A 9 3.11 5.05 9.33
CA ALA A 9 2.37 5.00 8.06
C ALA A 9 3.02 4.03 7.06
N VAL A 10 4.34 4.04 6.92
CA VAL A 10 5.09 3.12 6.06
C VAL A 10 4.92 1.67 6.52
N GLN A 11 5.05 1.39 7.82
CA GLN A 11 4.81 0.05 8.38
C GLN A 11 3.41 -0.46 8.07
N LYS A 12 2.39 0.41 8.22
CA LYS A 12 1.01 0.08 7.85
C LYS A 12 0.88 -0.25 6.36
N LEU A 13 1.47 0.56 5.47
CA LEU A 13 1.43 0.28 4.03
C LEU A 13 2.07 -1.05 3.68
N MET A 14 3.19 -1.40 4.32
CA MET A 14 3.85 -2.69 4.12
C MET A 14 2.97 -3.87 4.57
N ALA A 15 2.32 -3.74 5.73
CA ALA A 15 1.39 -4.76 6.22
C ALA A 15 0.19 -4.95 5.28
N ASP A 16 -0.39 -3.83 4.81
CA ASP A 16 -1.52 -3.85 3.87
C ASP A 16 -1.10 -4.48 2.52
N GLN A 17 0.12 -4.20 2.04
CA GLN A 17 0.68 -4.82 0.83
C GLN A 17 0.89 -6.32 0.99
N GLN A 18 1.38 -6.77 2.15
CA GLN A 18 1.57 -8.20 2.43
C GLN A 18 0.23 -8.95 2.49
N ALA A 19 -0.80 -8.35 3.09
CA ALA A 19 -2.15 -8.91 3.12
C ALA A 19 -2.76 -9.04 1.71
N LEU A 20 -2.55 -8.05 0.84
CA LEU A 20 -2.95 -8.15 -0.56
C LEU A 20 -2.20 -9.27 -1.27
N ALA A 21 -0.88 -9.37 -1.10
CA ALA A 21 -0.08 -10.43 -1.73
C ALA A 21 -0.58 -11.84 -1.35
N GLN A 22 -0.91 -12.07 -0.08
CA GLN A 22 -1.50 -13.33 0.37
C GLN A 22 -2.85 -13.62 -0.30
N THR A 23 -3.68 -12.60 -0.45
CA THR A 23 -5.01 -12.73 -1.10
C THR A 23 -4.85 -12.99 -2.60
N THR A 24 -3.93 -12.29 -3.26
CA THR A 24 -3.59 -12.50 -4.67
C THR A 24 -3.11 -13.92 -4.90
N ALA A 25 -2.22 -14.43 -4.04
CA ALA A 25 -1.73 -15.80 -4.14
C ALA A 25 -2.86 -16.83 -4.03
N LYS A 26 -3.83 -16.62 -3.13
CA LYS A 26 -5.02 -17.48 -3.01
C LYS A 26 -5.86 -17.48 -4.29
N LEU A 27 -6.12 -16.31 -4.88
CA LEU A 27 -6.85 -16.21 -6.15
C LEU A 27 -6.06 -16.84 -7.31
N ALA A 28 -4.73 -16.73 -7.32
CA ALA A 28 -3.90 -17.34 -8.34
C ALA A 28 -3.98 -18.87 -8.27
N MET A 29 -3.92 -19.44 -7.06
CA MET A 29 -4.07 -20.88 -6.84
C MET A 29 -5.47 -21.40 -7.24
N SER A 30 -6.52 -20.57 -7.15
CA SER A 30 -7.87 -20.92 -7.60
C SER A 30 -8.14 -20.64 -9.08
N GLY A 31 -7.17 -20.10 -9.83
CA GLY A 31 -7.35 -19.68 -11.22
C GLY A 31 -8.19 -18.40 -11.41
N GLN A 32 -8.54 -17.72 -10.32
CA GLN A 32 -9.36 -16.51 -10.32
C GLN A 32 -8.55 -15.21 -10.33
N ALA A 33 -7.21 -15.27 -10.33
CA ALA A 33 -6.36 -14.11 -10.54
C ALA A 33 -6.35 -13.67 -12.03
N ASN A 34 -7.52 -13.25 -12.53
CA ASN A 34 -7.70 -12.83 -13.91
C ASN A 34 -8.51 -11.51 -13.98
N PRO A 35 -8.34 -10.69 -15.04
CA PRO A 35 -9.00 -9.39 -15.15
C PRO A 35 -10.54 -9.44 -15.18
N GLY A 36 -11.14 -10.60 -15.44
CA GLY A 36 -12.59 -10.80 -15.40
C GLY A 36 -13.14 -11.07 -13.99
N SER A 37 -12.28 -11.37 -13.01
CA SER A 37 -12.69 -11.53 -11.61
C SER A 37 -12.88 -10.15 -10.95
N PRO A 38 -14.06 -9.88 -10.36
CA PRO A 38 -14.27 -8.69 -9.54
C PRO A 38 -13.31 -8.61 -8.36
N GLU A 39 -13.00 -9.76 -7.73
CA GLU A 39 -12.08 -9.86 -6.60
C GLU A 39 -10.66 -9.48 -7.01
N PHE A 40 -10.17 -10.02 -8.13
CA PHE A 40 -8.84 -9.68 -8.64
C PHE A 40 -8.74 -8.21 -9.06
N SER A 41 -9.76 -7.69 -9.72
CA SER A 41 -9.85 -6.26 -10.06
C SER A 41 -9.85 -5.36 -8.81
N GLY A 42 -10.52 -5.79 -7.75
CA GLY A 42 -10.51 -5.13 -6.45
C GLY A 42 -9.12 -5.12 -5.81
N ILE A 43 -8.36 -6.23 -5.93
CA ILE A 43 -6.97 -6.29 -5.49
C ILE A 43 -6.10 -5.30 -6.24
N LEU A 44 -6.20 -5.25 -7.58
CA LEU A 44 -5.39 -4.33 -8.39
C LEU A 44 -5.66 -2.87 -8.03
N THR A 45 -6.93 -2.53 -7.80
CA THR A 45 -7.32 -1.19 -7.32
C THR A 45 -6.68 -0.86 -5.99
N LYS A 46 -6.71 -1.80 -5.03
CA LYS A 46 -6.08 -1.60 -3.71
C LYS A 46 -4.56 -1.50 -3.81
N GLN A 47 -3.91 -2.31 -4.65
CA GLN A 47 -2.47 -2.22 -4.88
C GLN A 47 -2.08 -0.85 -5.44
N TRP A 48 -2.85 -0.32 -6.39
CA TRP A 48 -2.62 1.02 -6.93
C TRP A 48 -2.77 2.11 -5.87
N ALA A 49 -3.79 2.01 -5.00
CA ALA A 49 -3.96 2.95 -3.89
C ALA A 49 -2.77 2.92 -2.91
N LEU A 50 -2.20 1.75 -2.62
CA LEU A 50 -1.00 1.65 -1.79
C LEU A 50 0.22 2.31 -2.44
N ILE A 51 0.40 2.15 -3.75
CA ILE A 51 1.47 2.83 -4.50
C ILE A 51 1.32 4.35 -4.41
N GLN A 52 0.10 4.87 -4.61
CA GLN A 52 -0.17 6.30 -4.48
C GLN A 52 0.09 6.81 -3.07
N ALA A 53 -0.32 6.07 -2.04
CA ALA A 53 -0.08 6.44 -0.65
C ALA A 53 1.42 6.49 -0.33
N MET A 54 2.21 5.51 -0.80
CA MET A 54 3.66 5.50 -0.63
C MET A 54 4.33 6.68 -1.35
N ALA A 55 3.92 6.95 -2.60
CA ALA A 55 4.43 8.08 -3.37
C ALA A 55 4.15 9.41 -2.67
N LYS A 56 2.95 9.58 -2.10
CA LYS A 56 2.58 10.77 -1.32
C LYS A 56 3.48 10.92 -0.09
N LEU A 57 3.64 9.87 0.72
CA LEU A 57 4.47 9.91 1.92
C LEU A 57 5.93 10.28 1.59
N ASN A 58 6.49 9.70 0.53
CA ASN A 58 7.85 10.01 0.09
C ASN A 58 7.96 11.44 -0.45
N THR A 59 6.92 11.94 -1.10
CA THR A 59 6.88 13.35 -1.55
C THR A 59 6.85 14.30 -0.36
N GLU A 60 6.02 14.03 0.65
CA GLU A 60 5.96 14.79 1.89
C GLU A 60 7.31 14.78 2.64
N LEU A 61 8.05 13.66 2.57
CA LEU A 61 9.40 13.54 3.13
C LEU A 61 10.38 14.45 2.40
N MET A 62 10.44 14.35 1.07
CA MET A 62 11.34 15.15 0.24
C MET A 62 11.08 16.65 0.32
N MET A 63 9.81 17.05 0.46
CA MET A 63 9.43 18.46 0.59
C MET A 63 9.72 19.03 1.99
N GLY A 64 10.24 18.22 2.93
CA GLY A 64 10.52 18.68 4.29
C GLY A 64 9.25 19.09 5.06
N VAL A 65 8.07 18.62 4.63
CA VAL A 65 6.79 18.84 5.32
C VAL A 65 6.75 18.07 6.65
N MET A 66 7.77 17.24 6.91
CA MET A 66 7.96 16.56 8.17
C MET A 66 8.70 17.44 9.17
N SER A 67 8.01 17.74 10.27
CA SER A 67 8.64 18.41 11.40
C SER A 67 9.39 17.37 12.24
N PRO A 68 10.66 17.61 12.62
CA PRO A 68 11.26 16.86 13.71
C PRO A 68 10.39 17.03 14.95
N LYS A 69 10.24 15.96 15.75
CA LYS A 69 9.60 16.08 17.06
C LYS A 69 10.33 17.18 17.84
N LYS A 70 9.59 18.19 18.30
CA LYS A 70 10.07 19.09 19.34
C LYS A 70 10.11 18.36 20.67
#